data_AF-S9TSR9-F1
#
_entry.id   AF-S9TSR9-F1
#
_cell.length_a   1.000
_cell.length_b   1.000
_cell.length_c   1.000
_cell.angle_alpha   90.00
_cell.angle_beta   90.00
_cell.angle_gamma   90.00
#
_symmetry.space_group_name_H-M   'P 1'
#
loop_
_entity.id
_entity.type
_entity.pdbx_description
1 polymer ?
#
loop_
_entity_poly.entity_id
_entity_poly.type
_entity_poly.pdbx_seq_one_letter_code
_entity_poly.pdbx_strand_id
1 'polypeptide(L)'
;MASHNVEIAIDLAQGTFHHTYLDNGQLKLQTIQTKDENDNVIYQNYGWWESSVIELKDTVHSFQSLVKHIDTKAKYKILTKTSLDRSTWSNYEEINNANGSIKSPLAKYIMIKIEVTPDLVPRHFIVDDFQKDKFKVSYVNSANGEFRLKRLYKYRFKRDNAWKYEGTLLRKKIEKSKFKKIDQLILQS
;
A
#
# COMPACT_ATOMS: atom_id res chain seq x y z
N MET A 1 -29.10 -43.02 -6.67
CA MET A 1 -27.63 -43.13 -6.53
C MET A 1 -27.19 -42.11 -5.51
N ALA A 2 -26.68 -42.53 -4.35
CA ALA A 2 -26.32 -41.62 -3.27
C ALA A 2 -24.98 -40.95 -3.58
N SER A 3 -25.01 -39.64 -3.83
CA SER A 3 -23.81 -38.81 -3.93
C SER A 3 -23.11 -38.78 -2.56
N HIS A 4 -22.02 -39.54 -2.41
CA HIS A 4 -21.15 -39.41 -1.23
C HIS A 4 -20.37 -38.10 -1.37
N ASN A 5 -20.77 -37.08 -0.61
CA ASN A 5 -19.98 -35.86 -0.45
C ASN A 5 -18.84 -36.19 0.53
N VAL A 6 -17.63 -36.38 0.00
CA VAL A 6 -16.42 -36.46 0.82
C VAL A 6 -15.92 -35.05 1.04
N GLU A 7 -15.89 -34.60 2.30
CA GLU A 7 -15.31 -33.31 2.67
C GLU A 7 -13.77 -33.38 2.60
N ILE A 8 -13.15 -32.52 1.80
CA ILE A 8 -11.70 -32.34 1.84
C ILE A 8 -11.40 -31.34 2.96
N ALA A 9 -10.87 -31.84 4.07
CA ALA A 9 -10.29 -31.00 5.10
C ALA A 9 -8.98 -30.39 4.57
N ILE A 10 -8.95 -29.07 4.40
CA ILE A 10 -7.79 -28.35 3.89
C ILE A 10 -7.20 -27.56 5.02
N ASP A 11 -5.93 -27.83 5.29
CA ASP A 11 -5.15 -27.01 6.20
C ASP A 11 -4.57 -25.83 5.43
N LEU A 12 -5.16 -24.65 5.64
CA LEU A 12 -4.67 -23.40 5.06
C LEU A 12 -3.22 -23.10 5.49
N ALA A 13 -2.76 -23.62 6.62
CA ALA A 13 -1.38 -23.43 7.08
C ALA A 13 -0.34 -24.14 6.21
N GLN A 14 -0.73 -25.14 5.43
CA GLN A 14 0.17 -25.97 4.59
C GLN A 14 0.24 -25.50 3.13
N GLY A 15 -0.01 -24.21 2.87
CA GLY A 15 0.00 -23.65 1.52
C GLY A 15 1.02 -22.54 1.30
N THR A 16 1.11 -22.12 0.05
CA THR A 16 1.91 -20.97 -0.38
C THR A 16 1.04 -19.73 -0.40
N PHE A 17 1.50 -18.68 0.28
CA PHE A 17 0.79 -17.41 0.38
C PHE A 17 1.44 -16.37 -0.52
N HIS A 18 0.62 -15.58 -1.21
CA HIS A 18 1.07 -14.42 -1.98
C HIS A 18 0.15 -13.24 -1.71
N HIS A 19 0.70 -12.18 -1.10
CA HIS A 19 -0.08 -11.02 -0.64
C HIS A 19 -1.26 -11.39 0.27
N THR A 20 -1.21 -12.58 0.87
CA THR A 20 -2.19 -13.11 1.82
C THR A 20 -1.46 -13.64 3.05
N TYR A 21 -2.20 -13.88 4.12
CA TYR A 21 -1.73 -14.54 5.32
C TYR A 21 -2.89 -15.20 6.06
N LEU A 22 -2.57 -16.12 6.97
CA LEU A 22 -3.54 -16.76 7.85
C LEU A 22 -3.60 -16.00 9.18
N ASP A 23 -4.81 -15.64 9.61
CA ASP A 23 -5.07 -15.03 10.92
C ASP A 23 -6.29 -15.69 11.55
N ASN A 24 -6.12 -16.28 12.74
CA ASN A 24 -7.16 -17.04 13.44
C ASN A 24 -7.89 -18.07 12.55
N GLY A 25 -7.16 -18.75 11.66
CA GLY A 25 -7.73 -19.75 10.75
C GLY A 25 -8.51 -19.17 9.57
N GLN A 26 -8.45 -17.85 9.36
CA GLN A 26 -9.05 -17.17 8.21
C GLN A 26 -7.99 -16.63 7.26
N LEU A 27 -8.20 -16.84 5.96
CA LEU A 27 -7.33 -16.27 4.93
C LEU A 27 -7.64 -14.77 4.78
N LYS A 28 -6.62 -13.92 4.94
CA LYS A 28 -6.73 -12.46 4.82
C LYS A 28 -5.74 -11.90 3.80
N LEU A 29 -6.10 -10.77 3.19
CA LEU A 29 -5.19 -9.98 2.35
C LEU A 29 -4.21 -9.20 3.21
N GLN A 30 -2.95 -9.16 2.78
CA GLN A 30 -1.93 -8.33 3.41
C GLN A 30 -2.29 -6.84 3.29
N THR A 31 -1.85 -6.07 4.28
CA THR A 31 -1.99 -4.62 4.29
C THR A 31 -0.76 -3.97 3.67
N ILE A 32 -0.93 -2.89 2.94
CA ILE A 32 0.21 -2.04 2.59
C ILE A 32 0.58 -1.18 3.80
N GLN A 33 1.88 -0.85 3.95
CA GLN A 33 2.38 -0.09 5.10
C GLN A 33 1.90 1.38 5.13
N THR A 34 1.36 1.86 4.01
CA THR A 34 0.79 3.20 3.90
C THR A 34 -0.66 3.21 4.39
N LYS A 35 -1.01 4.16 5.24
CA LYS A 35 -2.39 4.44 5.64
C LYS A 35 -2.97 5.60 4.81
N ASP A 36 -4.29 5.67 4.70
CA ASP A 36 -4.94 6.81 4.04
C ASP A 36 -5.00 8.05 4.95
N GLU A 37 -5.55 9.14 4.42
CA GLU A 37 -5.71 10.43 5.13
C GLU A 37 -6.51 10.34 6.45
N ASN A 38 -7.30 9.27 6.62
CA ASN A 38 -8.14 9.02 7.79
C ASN A 38 -7.57 7.88 8.67
N ASP A 39 -6.29 7.53 8.50
CA ASP A 39 -5.60 6.44 9.20
C ASP A 39 -6.21 5.04 8.94
N ASN A 40 -7.05 4.87 7.90
CA ASN A 40 -7.58 3.55 7.60
C ASN A 40 -6.51 2.66 6.98
N VAL A 41 -6.62 1.38 7.31
CA VAL A 41 -5.82 0.32 6.73
C VAL A 41 -6.13 0.18 5.23
N ILE A 42 -5.07 0.03 4.45
CA ILE A 42 -5.17 -0.24 3.02
C ILE A 42 -4.69 -1.68 2.78
N TYR A 43 -5.48 -2.43 2.03
CA TYR A 43 -5.20 -3.82 1.68
C TYR A 43 -4.55 -3.90 0.29
N GLN A 44 -3.80 -4.96 0.03
CA GLN A 44 -3.35 -5.32 -1.31
C GLN A 44 -4.55 -5.47 -2.26
N ASN A 45 -4.40 -5.03 -3.50
CA ASN A 45 -5.48 -5.09 -4.51
C ASN A 45 -5.78 -6.50 -5.02
N TYR A 46 -4.89 -7.46 -4.73
CA TYR A 46 -5.03 -8.85 -5.11
C TYR A 46 -4.07 -9.71 -4.27
N GLY A 47 -4.51 -10.92 -3.95
CA GLY A 47 -3.69 -11.93 -3.32
C GLY A 47 -4.24 -13.32 -3.57
N TRP A 48 -3.40 -14.32 -3.35
CA TRP A 48 -3.81 -15.72 -3.49
C TRP A 48 -3.14 -16.61 -2.47
N TRP A 49 -3.75 -17.76 -2.25
CA TRP A 49 -3.21 -18.87 -1.50
C TRP A 49 -3.31 -20.13 -2.37
N GLU A 50 -2.28 -20.96 -2.36
CA GLU A 50 -2.24 -22.23 -3.09
C GLU A 50 -1.89 -23.38 -2.16
N SER A 51 -2.69 -24.44 -2.17
CA SER A 51 -2.46 -25.62 -1.35
C SER A 51 -1.21 -26.38 -1.78
N SER A 52 -0.63 -27.17 -0.87
CA SER A 52 0.21 -28.29 -1.28
C SER A 52 -0.58 -29.29 -2.15
N VAL A 53 0.12 -30.21 -2.82
CA VAL A 53 -0.51 -31.30 -3.57
C VAL A 53 -1.31 -32.19 -2.62
N ILE A 54 -2.60 -32.37 -2.89
CA ILE A 54 -3.50 -33.25 -2.14
C ILE A 54 -3.71 -34.53 -2.95
N GLU A 55 -3.50 -35.68 -2.33
CA GLU A 55 -3.80 -36.99 -2.93
C GLU A 55 -5.22 -37.41 -2.56
N LEU A 56 -6.04 -37.62 -3.59
CA LEU A 56 -7.42 -38.06 -3.46
C LEU A 56 -7.44 -39.58 -3.31
N LYS A 57 -7.93 -40.08 -2.16
CA LYS A 57 -8.16 -41.51 -1.93
C LYS A 57 -9.46 -42.03 -2.55
N ASP A 58 -10.47 -41.16 -2.65
CA ASP A 58 -11.76 -41.39 -3.28
C ASP A 58 -12.08 -40.26 -4.27
N THR A 59 -12.98 -40.51 -5.23
CA THR A 59 -13.43 -39.51 -6.20
C THR A 59 -14.18 -38.39 -5.49
N VAL A 60 -13.50 -37.26 -5.26
CA VAL A 60 -14.13 -36.10 -4.62
C VAL A 60 -14.86 -35.26 -5.65
N HIS A 61 -16.11 -34.91 -5.34
CA HIS A 61 -16.98 -34.15 -6.24
C HIS A 61 -17.27 -32.72 -5.77
N SER A 62 -17.00 -32.35 -4.52
CA SER A 62 -17.33 -31.00 -4.01
C SER A 62 -16.47 -30.51 -2.83
N PHE A 63 -16.34 -29.19 -2.70
CA PHE A 63 -15.69 -28.48 -1.59
C PHE A 63 -16.71 -27.64 -0.82
N GLN A 64 -17.33 -28.21 0.23
CA GLN A 64 -18.30 -27.45 1.04
C GLN A 64 -17.69 -26.72 2.26
N SER A 65 -16.52 -27.14 2.77
CA SER A 65 -15.98 -26.58 4.04
C SER A 65 -15.11 -25.32 3.86
N LEU A 66 -14.36 -25.20 2.76
CA LEU A 66 -13.43 -24.08 2.48
C LEU A 66 -14.07 -22.69 2.52
N VAL A 67 -15.31 -22.60 2.02
CA VAL A 67 -16.05 -21.32 1.91
C VAL A 67 -16.25 -20.65 3.28
N LYS A 68 -16.28 -21.44 4.38
CA LYS A 68 -16.50 -20.91 5.73
C LYS A 68 -15.28 -20.21 6.34
N HIS A 69 -14.09 -20.39 5.78
CA HIS A 69 -12.81 -19.92 6.33
C HIS A 69 -12.22 -18.70 5.60
N ILE A 70 -12.98 -18.08 4.70
CA ILE A 70 -12.58 -16.88 3.96
C ILE A 70 -13.33 -15.67 4.52
N ASP A 71 -12.64 -14.54 4.73
CA ASP A 71 -13.29 -13.29 5.14
C ASP A 71 -14.30 -12.84 4.07
N THR A 72 -15.57 -12.79 4.44
CA THR A 72 -16.72 -12.57 3.53
C THR A 72 -16.83 -11.14 3.01
N LYS A 73 -15.98 -10.21 3.46
CA LYS A 73 -15.95 -8.83 2.96
C LYS A 73 -15.17 -8.67 1.65
N ALA A 74 -14.43 -9.69 1.22
CA ALA A 74 -13.70 -9.68 -0.05
C ALA A 74 -14.37 -10.61 -1.07
N LYS A 75 -14.25 -10.28 -2.35
CA LYS A 75 -14.60 -11.21 -3.42
C LYS A 75 -13.51 -12.27 -3.49
N TYR A 76 -13.91 -13.53 -3.60
CA TYR A 76 -12.96 -14.61 -3.75
C TYR A 76 -13.38 -15.57 -4.86
N LYS A 77 -12.40 -16.28 -5.40
CA LYS A 77 -12.58 -17.40 -6.33
C LYS A 77 -11.81 -18.60 -5.82
N ILE A 78 -12.43 -19.76 -5.89
CA ILE A 78 -11.76 -21.03 -5.59
C ILE A 78 -11.54 -21.73 -6.93
N LEU A 79 -10.27 -21.97 -7.25
CA LEU A 79 -9.84 -22.66 -8.44
C LEU A 79 -9.19 -23.99 -8.07
N THR A 80 -9.31 -24.94 -8.98
CA THR A 80 -8.80 -26.30 -8.83
C THR A 80 -8.04 -26.69 -10.08
N LYS A 81 -6.91 -27.36 -9.91
CA LYS A 81 -6.23 -28.07 -11.00
C LYS A 81 -5.93 -29.48 -10.54
N THR A 82 -5.91 -30.42 -11.47
CA THR A 82 -5.72 -31.84 -11.15
C THR A 82 -4.61 -32.46 -11.98
N SER A 83 -4.08 -33.57 -11.48
CA SER A 83 -3.00 -34.31 -12.12
C SER A 83 -3.12 -35.80 -11.83
N LEU A 84 -2.78 -36.64 -12.81
CA LEU A 84 -2.72 -38.09 -12.66
C LEU A 84 -1.37 -38.55 -12.09
N ASP A 85 -0.30 -37.79 -12.29
CA ASP A 85 1.11 -38.19 -12.11
C ASP A 85 1.95 -37.20 -11.27
N ARG A 86 1.33 -36.13 -10.74
CA ARG A 86 1.96 -34.98 -10.04
C ARG A 86 2.88 -34.11 -10.91
N SER A 87 3.06 -34.44 -12.19
CA SER A 87 4.00 -33.76 -13.09
C SER A 87 3.25 -32.97 -14.16
N THR A 88 2.23 -33.58 -14.75
CA THR A 88 1.35 -32.97 -15.75
C THR A 88 0.08 -32.50 -15.07
N TRP A 89 -0.14 -31.19 -15.08
CA TRP A 89 -1.29 -30.56 -14.42
C TRP A 89 -2.27 -30.00 -15.44
N SER A 90 -3.57 -30.13 -15.16
CA SER A 90 -4.61 -29.41 -15.88
C SER A 90 -4.47 -27.90 -15.66
N ASN A 91 -5.21 -27.13 -16.46
CA ASN A 91 -5.41 -25.72 -16.15
C ASN A 91 -6.22 -25.57 -14.85
N TYR A 92 -6.09 -24.39 -14.24
CA TYR A 92 -6.93 -23.99 -13.14
C TYR A 92 -8.35 -23.69 -13.62
N GLU A 93 -9.33 -24.32 -12.99
CA GLU A 93 -10.74 -24.10 -13.24
C GLU A 93 -11.47 -23.68 -11.98
N GLU A 94 -12.29 -22.63 -12.10
CA GLU A 94 -13.14 -22.14 -11.02
C GLU A 94 -14.23 -23.17 -10.70
N ILE A 95 -14.35 -23.51 -9.42
CA ILE A 95 -15.41 -24.41 -8.96
C ILE A 95 -16.79 -23.79 -9.20
N ASN A 96 -17.84 -24.60 -9.12
CA ASN A 96 -19.18 -24.05 -9.08
C ASN A 96 -19.49 -23.47 -7.69
N ASN A 97 -19.51 -22.14 -7.57
CA ASN A 97 -19.74 -21.45 -6.30
C ASN A 97 -21.13 -21.74 -5.67
N ALA A 98 -22.12 -22.21 -6.45
CA ALA A 98 -23.46 -22.46 -5.93
C ALA A 98 -23.58 -23.79 -5.16
N ASN A 99 -22.81 -24.81 -5.56
CA ASN A 99 -22.90 -26.15 -4.98
C ASN A 99 -21.53 -26.74 -4.58
N GLY A 100 -20.45 -25.97 -4.76
CA GLY A 100 -19.07 -26.37 -4.45
C GLY A 100 -18.50 -27.42 -5.41
N SER A 101 -19.16 -27.72 -6.54
CA SER A 101 -18.72 -28.81 -7.41
C SER A 101 -17.43 -28.50 -8.16
N ILE A 102 -16.52 -29.46 -8.20
CA ILE A 102 -15.23 -29.37 -8.90
C ILE A 102 -15.47 -29.50 -10.40
N LYS A 103 -14.91 -28.57 -11.20
CA LYS A 103 -15.00 -28.62 -12.67
C LYS A 103 -13.77 -29.25 -13.32
N SER A 104 -12.60 -29.11 -12.68
CA SER A 104 -11.36 -29.71 -13.17
C SER A 104 -11.51 -31.23 -13.36
N PRO A 105 -10.79 -31.83 -14.32
CA PRO A 105 -10.91 -33.26 -14.62
C PRO A 105 -10.71 -34.16 -13.40
N LEU A 106 -11.39 -35.30 -13.37
CA LEU A 106 -11.19 -36.32 -12.34
C LEU A 106 -9.78 -36.90 -12.45
N ALA A 107 -9.02 -36.83 -11.36
CA ALA A 107 -7.66 -37.35 -11.30
C ALA A 107 -7.24 -37.61 -9.85
N LYS A 108 -6.09 -38.27 -9.67
CA LYS A 108 -5.61 -38.74 -8.36
C LYS A 108 -5.09 -37.61 -7.47
N TYR A 109 -4.60 -36.53 -8.06
CA TYR A 109 -4.03 -35.41 -7.33
C TYR A 109 -4.77 -34.12 -7.67
N ILE A 110 -4.94 -33.27 -6.67
CA ILE A 110 -5.57 -31.95 -6.80
C ILE A 110 -4.74 -30.90 -6.08
N MET A 111 -4.72 -29.70 -6.66
CA MET A 111 -4.24 -28.48 -6.02
C MET A 111 -5.33 -27.43 -6.09
N ILE A 112 -5.40 -26.64 -5.04
CA ILE A 112 -6.46 -25.66 -4.83
C ILE A 112 -5.83 -24.30 -4.72
N LYS A 113 -6.36 -23.35 -5.45
CA LYS A 113 -5.95 -21.96 -5.40
C LYS A 113 -7.14 -21.11 -4.99
N ILE A 114 -6.96 -20.30 -3.96
CA ILE A 114 -7.95 -19.31 -3.52
C ILE A 114 -7.41 -17.95 -3.94
N GLU A 115 -8.13 -17.27 -4.82
CA GLU A 115 -7.83 -15.89 -5.21
C GLU A 115 -8.76 -14.94 -4.46
N VAL A 116 -8.20 -13.88 -3.90
CA VAL A 116 -8.93 -12.89 -3.09
C VAL A 116 -8.71 -11.51 -3.70
N THR A 117 -9.81 -10.81 -3.93
CA THR A 117 -9.84 -9.45 -4.48
C THR A 117 -10.74 -8.59 -3.57
N PRO A 118 -10.22 -7.52 -2.96
CA PRO A 118 -11.05 -6.65 -2.14
C PRO A 118 -11.96 -5.80 -3.03
N ASP A 119 -13.04 -5.28 -2.44
CA ASP A 119 -13.81 -4.25 -3.13
C ASP A 119 -13.02 -2.94 -3.21
N LEU A 120 -13.00 -2.36 -4.40
CA LEU A 120 -12.30 -1.10 -4.67
C LEU A 120 -13.16 0.07 -4.18
N VAL A 121 -12.63 0.84 -3.25
CA VAL A 121 -13.25 2.06 -2.75
C VAL A 121 -12.34 3.24 -3.11
N PRO A 122 -12.86 4.29 -3.79
CA PRO A 122 -12.11 5.51 -4.06
C PRO A 122 -11.59 6.12 -2.75
N ARG A 123 -10.31 6.51 -2.73
CA ARG A 123 -9.69 7.16 -1.57
C ARG A 123 -8.84 8.36 -2.00
N HIS A 124 -8.79 9.36 -1.15
CA HIS A 124 -7.90 10.50 -1.31
C HIS A 124 -6.62 10.26 -0.50
N PHE A 125 -5.52 10.72 -1.07
CA PHE A 125 -4.21 10.72 -0.42
C PHE A 125 -3.73 12.16 -0.32
N ILE A 126 -3.44 12.60 0.89
CA ILE A 126 -2.72 13.85 1.10
C ILE A 126 -1.24 13.57 0.82
N VAL A 127 -0.77 14.01 -0.36
CA VAL A 127 0.65 13.88 -0.74
C VAL A 127 1.51 14.86 0.05
N ASP A 128 1.00 16.08 0.28
CA ASP A 128 1.59 17.08 1.17
C ASP A 128 0.49 18.05 1.62
N ASP A 129 0.36 18.25 2.92
CA ASP A 129 -0.58 19.17 3.55
C ASP A 129 -0.02 20.59 3.72
N PHE A 130 1.21 20.85 3.28
CA PHE A 130 1.91 22.14 3.38
C PHE A 130 1.76 22.77 4.77
N GLN A 131 1.88 21.94 5.83
CA GLN A 131 1.76 22.42 7.21
C GLN A 131 2.66 23.62 7.44
N LYS A 132 2.12 24.57 8.20
CA LYS A 132 2.84 25.75 8.62
C LYS A 132 4.19 25.34 9.25
N ASP A 133 5.26 25.96 8.79
CA ASP A 133 6.63 25.73 9.28
C ASP A 133 7.21 24.32 9.05
N LYS A 134 6.64 23.52 8.14
CA LYS A 134 7.22 22.22 7.70
C LYS A 134 8.63 22.39 7.12
N PHE A 135 8.85 23.46 6.36
CA PHE A 135 10.13 23.73 5.69
C PHE A 135 10.92 24.84 6.36
N LYS A 136 11.71 24.50 7.38
CA LYS A 136 12.57 25.46 8.12
C LYS A 136 13.90 25.70 7.41
N VAL A 137 13.85 26.23 6.19
CA VAL A 137 15.07 26.66 5.47
C VAL A 137 15.17 28.18 5.46
N SER A 138 16.37 28.72 5.68
CA SER A 138 16.59 30.17 5.90
C SER A 138 16.25 31.06 4.69
N TYR A 139 16.06 30.46 3.52
CA TYR A 139 15.81 31.13 2.24
C TYR A 139 14.39 30.88 1.67
N VAL A 140 13.52 30.18 2.40
CA VAL A 140 12.10 30.00 2.05
C VAL A 140 11.24 30.58 3.16
N ASN A 141 10.18 31.29 2.78
CA ASN A 141 9.07 31.59 3.66
C ASN A 141 8.09 30.44 3.53
N SER A 142 7.90 29.69 4.61
CA SER A 142 6.92 28.59 4.77
C SER A 142 5.78 28.95 5.75
N ALA A 143 5.65 30.23 6.09
CA ALA A 143 4.67 30.71 7.04
C ALA A 143 3.31 30.88 6.35
N ASN A 144 2.23 30.58 7.08
CA ASN A 144 0.84 30.77 6.64
C ASN A 144 0.47 30.02 5.33
N GLY A 145 1.06 28.85 5.09
CA GLY A 145 0.75 28.02 3.92
C GLY A 145 1.34 28.52 2.59
N GLU A 146 2.12 29.60 2.61
CA GLU A 146 2.87 30.03 1.43
C GLU A 146 4.20 29.30 1.35
N PHE A 147 4.54 28.71 0.20
CA PHE A 147 5.89 28.20 -0.08
C PHE A 147 6.55 29.08 -1.14
N ARG A 148 7.32 30.08 -0.70
CA ARG A 148 8.00 31.00 -1.62
C ARG A 148 9.40 31.35 -1.16
N LEU A 149 10.29 31.63 -2.11
CA LEU A 149 11.63 32.14 -1.79
C LEU A 149 11.52 33.43 -0.97
N LYS A 150 12.30 33.51 0.10
CA LYS A 150 12.41 34.70 0.92
C LYS A 150 13.07 35.80 0.11
N ARG A 151 12.32 36.87 -0.16
CA ARG A 151 12.77 38.06 -0.91
C ARG A 151 13.07 39.26 -0.02
N LEU A 152 12.51 39.28 1.19
CA LEU A 152 12.65 40.38 2.14
C LEU A 152 13.57 39.96 3.30
N TYR A 153 14.61 40.76 3.53
CA TYR A 153 15.60 40.54 4.58
C TYR A 153 15.77 41.82 5.38
N LYS A 154 15.75 41.69 6.72
CA LYS A 154 15.98 42.80 7.64
C LYS A 154 17.37 42.67 8.24
N TYR A 155 18.16 43.74 8.13
CA TYR A 155 19.51 43.80 8.68
C TYR A 155 19.66 45.03 9.58
N ARG A 156 20.37 44.86 10.69
CA ARG A 156 20.87 45.98 11.49
C ARG A 156 22.19 46.45 10.90
N PHE A 157 22.22 47.70 10.46
CA PHE A 157 23.44 48.36 10.01
C PHE A 157 24.21 48.88 11.22
N LYS A 158 25.54 48.94 11.12
CA LYS A 158 26.40 49.51 12.15
C LYS A 158 26.89 50.88 11.69
N ARG A 159 26.92 51.85 12.61
CA ARG A 159 27.53 53.16 12.36
C ARG A 159 29.03 52.99 12.20
N ASP A 160 29.58 53.63 11.17
CA ASP A 160 31.02 53.73 11.00
C ASP A 160 31.54 54.96 11.75
N ASN A 161 32.22 54.71 12.86
CA ASN A 161 32.78 55.77 13.71
C ASN A 161 34.09 56.37 13.13
N ALA A 162 34.67 55.77 12.09
CA ALA A 162 35.84 56.30 11.40
C ALA A 162 35.47 57.27 10.27
N TRP A 163 34.16 57.49 10.01
CA TRP A 163 33.67 58.46 9.04
C TRP A 163 33.86 59.90 9.56
N LYS A 164 34.58 60.74 8.80
CA LYS A 164 34.98 62.09 9.21
C LYS A 164 34.27 63.22 8.45
N TYR A 165 33.43 62.90 7.48
CA TYR A 165 32.71 63.89 6.68
C TYR A 165 31.33 64.16 7.26
N GLU A 166 30.68 65.23 6.81
CA GLU A 166 29.30 65.53 7.20
C GLU A 166 28.36 64.35 6.91
N GLY A 167 27.40 64.15 7.82
CA GLY A 167 26.44 63.04 7.77
C GLY A 167 26.84 61.81 8.59
N THR A 168 26.11 60.71 8.40
CA THR A 168 26.33 59.43 9.10
C THR A 168 26.43 58.30 8.10
N LEU A 169 27.52 57.53 8.18
CA LEU A 169 27.69 56.34 7.35
C LEU A 169 27.28 55.07 8.12
N LEU A 170 26.34 54.33 7.53
CA LEU A 170 25.88 53.04 8.03
C LEU A 170 26.40 51.91 7.13
N ARG A 171 27.07 50.91 7.70
CA ARG A 171 27.67 49.80 6.95
C ARG A 171 27.15 48.43 7.39
N LYS A 172 26.97 47.53 6.42
CA LYS A 172 26.69 46.11 6.63
C LYS A 172 27.35 45.31 5.51
N LYS A 173 28.14 44.29 5.88
CA LYS A 173 28.68 43.31 4.94
C LYS A 173 27.62 42.23 4.67
N ILE A 174 27.37 41.94 3.40
CA ILE A 174 26.47 40.89 2.93
C ILE A 174 27.31 39.89 2.13
N GLU A 175 27.16 38.60 2.40
CA GLU A 175 27.88 37.55 1.67
C GLU A 175 27.25 37.34 0.29
N LYS A 176 28.07 37.34 -0.77
CA LYS A 176 27.63 37.09 -2.15
C LYS A 176 27.00 35.71 -2.34
N SER A 177 27.41 34.72 -1.54
CA SER A 177 26.81 33.38 -1.55
C SER A 177 25.33 33.37 -1.14
N LYS A 178 24.88 34.36 -0.36
CA LYS A 178 23.51 34.44 0.16
C LYS A 178 22.55 35.20 -0.77
N PHE A 179 23.07 35.99 -1.71
CA PHE A 179 22.27 36.84 -2.60
C PHE A 179 22.83 36.84 -4.02
N LYS A 180 21.99 36.50 -5.00
CA LYS A 180 22.34 36.64 -6.43
C LYS A 180 22.16 38.07 -6.94
N LYS A 181 21.18 38.80 -6.39
CA LYS A 181 20.81 40.18 -6.79
C LYS A 181 20.16 40.90 -5.60
N ILE A 182 20.33 42.22 -5.53
CA ILE A 182 19.60 43.11 -4.62
C ILE A 182 18.80 44.07 -5.49
N ASP A 183 17.47 44.01 -5.41
CA ASP A 183 16.59 44.85 -6.22
C ASP A 183 16.31 46.21 -5.56
N GLN A 184 16.17 46.23 -4.23
CA GLN A 184 15.84 47.44 -3.48
C GLN A 184 16.43 47.41 -2.07
N LEU A 185 16.85 48.57 -1.58
CA LEU A 185 17.21 48.81 -0.19
C LEU A 185 16.27 49.87 0.39
N ILE A 186 15.61 49.54 1.50
CA ILE A 186 14.71 50.45 2.21
C ILE A 186 15.29 50.68 3.61
N LEU A 187 15.56 51.94 3.94
CA LEU A 187 15.94 52.35 5.29
C LEU A 187 14.66 52.52 6.11
N GLN A 188 14.55 51.78 7.21
CA GLN A 188 13.48 51.93 8.19
C GLN A 188 14.06 52.66 9.41
N SER A 189 13.62 53.89 9.62
CA SER A 189 13.96 54.74 10.78
C SER A 189 13.04 54.46 11.95
#